data_AF-A0A401IS26-F1
#
_entry.id   AF-A0A401IS26-F1
#
_cell.length_a   1.000
_cell.length_b   1.000
_cell.length_c   1.000
_cell.angle_alpha   90.00
_cell.angle_beta   90.00
_cell.angle_gamma   90.00
#
_symmetry.space_group_name_H-M   'P 1'
#
loop_
_entity.id
_entity.type
_entity.pdbx_description
1 polymer ?
#
loop_
_entity_poly.entity_id
_entity_poly.type
_entity_poly.pdbx_seq_one_letter_code
_entity_poly.pdbx_strand_id
1 'polypeptide(L)' 'MQNKQGLNNIAEKIITFQSKQHLTDAEFALASHFTVEKIHGFKSMTGAVPTKEEEDALLKFMRSKSARL' A
#
# COMPACT_ATOMS: atom_id res chain seq x y z
N MET A 1 26.19 1.46 1.93
CA MET A 1 25.34 0.37 1.39
C MET A 1 23.99 0.96 1.03
N GLN A 2 23.68 1.10 -0.25
CA GLN A 2 22.45 1.77 -0.71
C GLN A 2 21.24 0.84 -0.48
N ASN A 3 20.21 1.41 0.17
CA ASN A 3 19.05 0.76 0.76
C ASN A 3 18.08 0.20 -0.31
N LYS A 4 18.40 -0.97 -0.87
CA LYS A 4 17.60 -1.68 -1.89
C LYS A 4 16.45 -2.51 -1.28
N GLN A 5 15.88 -2.05 -0.17
CA GLN A 5 14.83 -2.74 0.61
C GLN A 5 13.52 -1.94 0.69
N GLY A 6 13.48 -0.69 0.19
CA GLY A 6 12.29 0.18 0.26
C GLY A 6 11.28 -0.09 -0.86
N LEU A 7 11.74 -0.06 -2.12
CA LEU A 7 10.91 -0.12 -3.32
C LEU A 7 10.27 -1.50 -3.58
N ASN A 8 10.84 -2.56 -3.00
CA ASN A 8 10.54 -3.93 -3.43
C ASN A 8 9.47 -4.63 -2.60
N ASN A 9 8.65 -3.93 -1.80
CA ASN A 9 7.45 -4.60 -1.28
C ASN A 9 6.30 -3.73 -0.79
N ILE A 10 6.05 -2.57 -1.39
CA ILE A 10 4.79 -1.87 -1.10
C ILE A 10 3.57 -2.75 -1.44
N ALA A 11 3.65 -3.56 -2.51
CA ALA A 11 2.67 -4.57 -2.88
C ALA A 11 2.38 -5.58 -1.75
N GLU A 12 3.41 -6.27 -1.23
CA GLU A 12 3.25 -7.22 -0.13
C GLU A 12 2.78 -6.54 1.15
N LYS A 13 3.23 -5.31 1.44
CA LYS A 13 2.76 -4.54 2.59
C LYS A 13 1.26 -4.26 2.50
N ILE A 14 0.78 -3.84 1.32
CA ILE A 14 -0.65 -3.62 1.07
C ILE A 14 -1.42 -4.94 1.26
N ILE A 15 -0.99 -6.02 0.59
CA ILE A 15 -1.65 -7.34 0.68
C ILE A 15 -1.70 -7.84 2.12
N THR A 16 -0.58 -7.76 2.83
CA THR A 16 -0.48 -8.20 4.23
C THR A 16 -1.39 -7.37 5.12
N PHE A 17 -1.42 -6.05 4.94
CA PHE A 17 -2.27 -5.16 5.71
C PHE A 17 -3.75 -5.44 5.46
N GLN A 18 -4.15 -5.57 4.19
CA GLN A 18 -5.52 -5.91 3.80
C GLN A 18 -5.96 -7.25 4.42
N SER A 19 -5.10 -8.28 4.37
CA SER A 19 -5.36 -9.58 4.99
C SER A 19 -5.56 -9.47 6.50
N LYS A 20 -4.65 -8.78 7.22
CA LYS A 20 -4.74 -8.58 8.68
C LYS A 20 -5.97 -7.77 9.12
N GLN A 21 -6.52 -6.95 8.22
CA GLN A 21 -7.63 -6.05 8.52
C GLN A 21 -8.93 -6.50 7.86
N HIS A 22 -8.92 -7.64 7.16
CA HIS A 22 -10.03 -8.16 6.37
C HIS A 22 -10.63 -7.12 5.40
N LEU A 23 -9.78 -6.33 4.75
CA LEU A 23 -10.19 -5.29 3.80
C LEU A 23 -10.12 -5.79 2.37
N THR A 24 -11.13 -5.44 1.58
CA THR A 24 -11.08 -5.55 0.12
C THR A 24 -10.22 -4.44 -0.51
N ASP A 25 -9.93 -4.56 -1.81
CA ASP A 25 -9.26 -3.50 -2.57
C ASP A 25 -10.04 -2.20 -2.62
N ALA A 26 -11.37 -2.29 -2.76
CA ALA A 26 -12.24 -1.13 -2.77
C ALA A 26 -12.21 -0.41 -1.41
N GLU A 27 -12.29 -1.15 -0.31
CA GLU A 27 -12.24 -0.57 1.04
C GLU A 27 -10.87 0.01 1.38
N PHE A 28 -9.79 -0.66 0.98
CA PHE A 28 -8.44 -0.13 1.19
C PHE A 28 -8.20 1.13 0.36
N ALA A 29 -8.59 1.14 -0.91
CA ALA A 29 -8.50 2.29 -1.79
C ALA A 29 -9.27 3.49 -1.21
N LEU A 30 -10.52 3.26 -0.80
CA LEU A 30 -11.36 4.28 -0.16
C LEU A 30 -10.71 4.84 1.11
N ALA A 31 -10.23 3.97 1.99
CA ALA A 31 -9.66 4.37 3.28
C ALA A 31 -8.29 5.06 3.15
N SER A 32 -7.50 4.71 2.13
CA SER A 32 -6.18 5.30 1.87
C SER A 32 -6.22 6.52 0.97
N HIS A 33 -7.39 6.89 0.42
CA HIS A 33 -7.56 7.94 -0.58
C HIS A 33 -6.84 7.67 -1.91
N PHE A 34 -6.77 6.40 -2.32
CA PHE A 34 -6.29 5.99 -3.63
C PHE A 34 -7.43 5.44 -4.49
N THR A 35 -7.22 5.38 -5.81
CA THR A 35 -8.16 4.66 -6.69
C THR A 35 -7.90 3.17 -6.63
N VAL A 36 -8.95 2.36 -6.86
CA VAL A 36 -8.83 0.88 -6.89
C VAL A 36 -7.82 0.44 -7.96
N GLU A 37 -7.84 1.09 -9.13
CA GLU A 37 -6.91 0.82 -10.22
C GLU A 37 -5.45 1.08 -9.83
N LYS A 38 -5.17 2.14 -9.06
CA LYS A 38 -3.83 2.39 -8.53
C LYS A 38 -3.40 1.29 -7.55
N ILE A 39 -4.28 0.90 -6.63
CA ILE A 39 -3.98 -0.19 -5.68
C ILE A 39 -3.72 -1.51 -6.42
N HIS A 40 -4.52 -1.83 -7.44
CA HIS A 40 -4.28 -2.99 -8.31
C HIS A 40 -2.95 -2.88 -9.04
N GLY A 41 -2.65 -1.72 -9.64
CA GLY A 41 -1.38 -1.47 -10.33
C GLY A 41 -0.16 -1.63 -9.42
N PHE A 42 -0.24 -1.12 -8.19
CA PHE A 42 0.82 -1.26 -7.17
C PHE A 42 1.02 -2.72 -6.75
N LYS A 43 -0.05 -3.50 -6.60
CA LYS A 43 0.01 -4.91 -6.21
C LYS A 43 0.52 -5.82 -7.33
N SER A 44 0.11 -5.57 -8.57
CA SER A 44 0.45 -6.44 -9.70
C SER A 44 1.90 -6.31 -10.15
N MET A 45 2.64 -5.27 -9.71
CA MET A 45 4.01 -4.95 -10.12
C MET A 45 4.22 -4.80 -11.64
N THR A 46 3.15 -4.90 -12.42
CA THR A 46 3.07 -4.71 -13.87
C THR A 46 2.41 -3.38 -14.24
N GLY A 47 1.86 -2.68 -13.25
CA GLY A 47 1.21 -1.38 -13.39
C GLY A 47 2.12 -0.20 -13.04
N ALA A 48 1.52 0.91 -12.62
CA ALA A 48 2.26 2.10 -12.21
C ALA A 48 3.18 1.79 -11.02
N VAL A 49 4.45 2.18 -11.12
CA VAL A 49 5.34 2.21 -9.95
C VAL A 49 4.91 3.39 -9.09
N PRO A 50 4.56 3.20 -7.80
CA PRO A 50 4.17 4.31 -6.96
C PRO A 50 5.31 5.32 -6.85
N THR A 51 4.96 6.60 -6.88
CA THR A 51 5.94 7.63 -6.55
C THR A 51 6.34 7.52 -5.09
N LYS A 52 7.46 8.14 -4.73
CA LYS A 52 7.92 8.17 -3.33
C LYS A 52 6.89 8.81 -2.38
N GLU A 53 6.14 9.79 -2.85
CA GLU A 53 5.08 10.46 -2.09
C GLU A 53 3.89 9.52 -1.86
N GLU A 54 3.50 8.78 -2.89
CA GLU A 54 2.42 7.77 -2.79
C GLU A 54 2.80 6.62 -1.87
N GLU A 55 4.04 6.14 -1.96
CA GLU A 55 4.58 5.11 -1.08
C GLU A 55 4.57 5.58 0.39
N ASP A 56 5.06 6.80 0.68
CA ASP A 56 5.06 7.32 2.04
C ASP A 56 3.64 7.53 2.59
N ALA A 57 2.71 8.02 1.77
CA ALA A 57 1.31 8.18 2.14
C ALA A 57 0.66 6.84 2.52
N LEU A 58 0.86 5.80 1.71
CA LEU A 58 0.36 4.45 1.99
C LEU A 58 0.98 3.86 3.26
N LEU A 59 2.30 4.00 3.43
CA LEU A 59 3.00 3.54 4.64
C LEU A 59 2.51 4.26 5.89
N LYS A 60 2.30 5.59 5.81
CA LYS A 60 1.77 6.40 6.90
C LYS A 60 0.34 5.99 7.26
N PHE A 61 -0.51 5.76 6.26
CA PHE A 61 -1.87 5.27 6.47
C PHE A 61 -1.89 3.91 7.20
N MET A 62 -1.14 2.93 6.69
CA MET A 62 -1.08 1.58 7.29
C MET A 62 -0.56 1.63 8.74
N ARG A 63 0.48 2.44 9.01
CA ARG A 63 0.98 2.66 10.38
C ARG A 63 -0.08 3.29 11.29
N SER A 64 -0.75 4.34 10.83
CA SER A 64 -1.76 5.04 11.62
C SER A 64 -2.96 4.17 11.95
N LYS A 65 -3.37 3.27 11.04
CA LYS A 65 -4.53 2.40 11.26
C LYS A 65 -4.16 1.17 12.11
N SER A 66 -2.96 0.64 11.94
CA SER A 66 -2.44 -0.45 12.79
C SER A 66 -2.18 -0.03 14.25
N ALA A 67 -1.93 1.25 14.52
CA ALA A 67 -1.68 1.75 15.88
C ALA A 67 -2.97 2.02 16.68
N ARG A 68 -4.15 1.85 16.07
CA ARG A 68 -5.46 2.11 16.69
C ARG A 68 -6.24 0.83 17.05
N LEU A 69 -5.60 -0.34 16.94
CA LEU A 69 -6.13 -1.66 17.29
C LEU A 69 -5.21 -2.31 18.31
#